data_AF-A0AA85GI23-F1
#
_entry.id   AF-A0AA85GI23-F1
#
_cell.length_a   1.000
_cell.length_b   1.000
_cell.length_c   1.000
_cell.angle_alpha   90.00
_cell.angle_beta   90.00
_cell.angle_gamma   90.00
#
_symmetry.space_group_name_H-M   'P 1'
#
loop_
_entity.id
_entity.type
_entity.pdbx_description
1 polymer ?
#
loop_
_entity_poly.entity_id
_entity_poly.type
_entity_poly.pdbx_seq_one_letter_code
_entity_poly.pdbx_strand_id
1 'polypeptide(L)'
;HDKMRYNFSPSLWILIYLIFVWPYKRSNCNDICNNPDLRNYENVIIENDTYRYSIHYNYSMRIQRNQSQPVPSEHFNNKVDGRYLARPQFSFSYYGSHVQEIEFFEYHKIYVYEESRIGIIDNYIKNYKKSEYRILNETKLIGVKRTFSINVNGAEVRATMTTLIHPSGKISFYYDNIPTEIAKTKLESKLNGLIRCEGGHTKHEISVPAKWIKSGTLVEFEAIGEICSQYNTSETCQRATTLSMTCFWCKKGKKCIESNDQNTHGLKVNDCSVEKSDVNDLNSSTTMKHSETTSGITEVQVSENLMKTTEETDKQSYMTTRTTEENKQDKSHRYIGTPVVEFRNNDL
;
A
#
# COMPACT_ATOMS: atom_id res chain seq x y z
N HIS A 1 -55.73 -29.94 7.31
CA HIS A 1 -54.54 -29.08 7.52
C HIS A 1 -53.36 -29.73 6.81
N ASP A 2 -53.14 -29.35 5.55
CA ASP A 2 -52.05 -29.90 4.74
C ASP A 2 -50.70 -29.32 5.15
N LYS A 3 -49.78 -30.22 5.50
CA LYS A 3 -48.40 -29.90 5.84
C LYS A 3 -47.58 -29.99 4.54
N MET A 4 -47.39 -28.86 3.85
CA MET A 4 -46.42 -28.78 2.74
C MET A 4 -45.02 -29.11 3.27
N ARG A 5 -44.51 -30.29 2.94
CA ARG A 5 -43.10 -30.64 3.12
C ARG A 5 -42.34 -30.18 1.88
N TYR A 6 -41.59 -29.09 2.00
CA TYR A 6 -40.63 -28.68 0.98
C TYR A 6 -39.43 -29.64 1.02
N ASN A 7 -39.33 -30.53 0.04
CA ASN A 7 -38.14 -31.34 -0.19
C ASN A 7 -37.12 -30.49 -0.96
N PHE A 8 -36.22 -29.85 -0.22
CA PHE A 8 -35.08 -29.18 -0.83
C PHE A 8 -34.07 -30.21 -1.34
N SER A 9 -33.68 -30.08 -2.61
CA SER A 9 -32.60 -30.89 -3.22
C SER A 9 -31.29 -30.73 -2.43
N PRO A 10 -30.50 -31.80 -2.23
CA PRO A 10 -29.17 -31.73 -1.61
C PRO A 10 -28.23 -30.72 -2.29
N SER A 11 -28.41 -30.45 -3.60
CA SER A 11 -27.65 -29.44 -4.33
C SER A 11 -27.96 -28.01 -3.88
N LEU A 12 -29.20 -27.73 -3.45
CA LEU A 12 -29.58 -26.43 -2.91
C LEU A 12 -28.98 -26.22 -1.51
N TRP A 13 -28.85 -27.29 -0.72
CA TRP A 13 -28.19 -27.24 0.59
C TRP A 13 -26.70 -26.88 0.48
N ILE A 14 -25.99 -27.40 -0.52
CA ILE A 14 -24.57 -27.05 -0.77
C ILE A 14 -24.43 -25.59 -1.19
N LEU A 15 -25.33 -25.10 -2.06
CA LEU A 15 -25.36 -23.71 -2.50
C LEU A 15 -25.66 -22.76 -1.35
N ILE A 16 -26.62 -23.10 -0.50
CA ILE A 16 -26.95 -22.39 0.74
C ILE A 16 -25.75 -22.43 1.69
N TYR A 17 -25.10 -23.57 1.90
CA TYR A 17 -23.91 -23.68 2.74
C TYR A 17 -22.76 -22.83 2.21
N LEU A 18 -22.53 -22.77 0.90
CA LEU A 18 -21.53 -21.89 0.29
C LEU A 18 -21.91 -20.41 0.46
N ILE A 19 -23.19 -20.06 0.32
CA ILE A 19 -23.68 -18.68 0.52
C ILE A 19 -23.58 -18.25 2.00
N PHE A 20 -23.71 -19.16 2.96
CA PHE A 20 -23.62 -18.85 4.40
C PHE A 20 -22.19 -18.99 4.99
N VAL A 21 -21.38 -19.94 4.51
CA VAL A 21 -20.00 -20.16 5.00
C VAL A 21 -19.02 -19.18 4.38
N TRP A 22 -19.24 -18.75 3.13
CA TRP A 22 -18.33 -17.80 2.48
C TRP A 22 -18.31 -16.41 3.14
N PRO A 23 -19.43 -15.79 3.57
CA PRO A 23 -19.37 -14.56 4.35
C PRO A 23 -18.85 -14.78 5.78
N TYR A 24 -19.06 -15.97 6.38
CA TYR A 24 -18.51 -16.29 7.70
C TYR A 24 -16.98 -16.40 7.69
N LYS A 25 -16.39 -16.80 6.57
CA LYS A 25 -14.93 -16.90 6.41
C LYS A 25 -14.28 -15.60 5.93
N ARG A 26 -15.07 -14.55 5.63
CA ARG A 26 -14.57 -13.30 5.04
C ARG A 26 -14.17 -12.23 6.06
N SER A 27 -14.22 -12.55 7.36
CA SER A 27 -13.76 -11.64 8.40
C SER A 27 -13.09 -12.43 9.50
N ASN A 28 -11.81 -12.75 9.32
CA ASN A 28 -10.90 -13.17 10.38
C ASN A 28 -10.60 -12.01 11.37
N CYS A 29 -11.59 -11.14 11.61
CA CYS A 29 -11.55 -10.13 12.66
C CYS A 29 -11.50 -10.79 14.04
N ASN A 30 -11.83 -12.08 14.16
CA ASN A 30 -11.93 -12.76 15.43
C ASN A 30 -10.58 -12.98 16.13
N ASP A 31 -9.47 -13.10 15.42
CA ASP A 31 -8.22 -13.54 16.04
C ASP A 31 -7.67 -12.51 17.03
N ILE A 32 -7.61 -11.23 16.65
CA ILE A 32 -7.21 -10.16 17.57
C ILE A 32 -8.28 -9.82 18.62
N CYS A 33 -9.55 -10.12 18.33
CA CYS A 33 -10.63 -9.96 19.31
C CYS A 33 -10.55 -11.05 20.40
N ASN A 34 -10.15 -12.27 20.03
CA ASN A 34 -10.04 -13.43 20.90
C ASN A 34 -8.66 -13.55 21.57
N ASN A 35 -7.63 -12.98 20.95
CA ASN A 35 -6.26 -12.99 21.46
C ASN A 35 -5.73 -11.55 21.60
N PRO A 36 -5.88 -10.94 22.80
CA PRO A 36 -5.42 -9.58 23.07
C PRO A 36 -3.92 -9.38 22.87
N ASP A 37 -3.11 -10.43 23.00
CA ASP A 37 -1.65 -10.35 22.83
C ASP A 37 -1.26 -9.99 21.39
N LEU A 38 -2.13 -10.29 20.41
CA LEU A 38 -1.93 -9.88 19.02
C LEU A 38 -1.97 -8.36 18.83
N ARG A 39 -2.53 -7.60 19.78
CA ARG A 39 -2.57 -6.13 19.72
C ARG A 39 -1.20 -5.47 19.75
N ASN A 40 -0.27 -6.09 20.47
CA ASN A 40 1.09 -5.61 20.66
C ASN A 40 2.11 -6.55 19.99
N TYR A 41 1.65 -7.42 19.09
CA TYR A 41 2.51 -8.41 18.48
C TYR A 41 3.52 -7.72 17.56
N GLU A 42 4.78 -7.87 17.94
CA GLU A 42 5.93 -7.51 17.13
C GLU A 42 6.94 -8.66 17.19
N ASN A 43 7.39 -9.10 16.02
CA ASN A 43 8.48 -10.03 15.90
C ASN A 43 9.55 -9.43 14.99
N VAL A 44 10.64 -8.96 15.59
CA VAL A 44 11.80 -8.42 14.86
C VAL A 44 12.62 -9.58 14.31
N ILE A 45 12.67 -9.68 12.98
CA ILE A 45 13.35 -10.78 12.28
C ILE A 45 14.82 -10.45 12.11
N ILE A 46 15.11 -9.23 11.63
CA ILE A 46 16.47 -8.73 11.41
C ILE A 46 16.53 -7.28 11.83
N GLU A 47 17.61 -6.89 12.49
CA GLU A 47 17.93 -5.50 12.77
C GLU A 47 19.44 -5.28 12.80
N ASN A 48 19.88 -4.19 12.18
CA ASN A 48 21.22 -3.62 12.28
C ASN A 48 21.12 -2.08 12.27
N ASP A 49 22.21 -1.35 12.05
CA ASP A 49 22.22 0.12 12.12
C ASP A 49 21.55 0.84 10.94
N THR A 50 21.37 0.14 9.81
CA THR A 50 20.83 0.68 8.56
C THR A 50 19.55 0.01 8.10
N TYR A 51 19.19 -1.11 8.71
CA TYR A 51 18.13 -1.99 8.27
C TYR A 51 17.34 -2.61 9.43
N ARG A 52 16.03 -2.68 9.31
CA ARG A 52 15.16 -3.47 10.20
C ARG A 52 14.01 -4.10 9.42
N TYR A 53 13.72 -5.35 9.71
CA TYR A 53 12.54 -6.05 9.22
C TYR A 53 11.81 -6.70 10.39
N SER A 54 10.54 -6.36 10.57
CA SER A 54 9.68 -6.89 11.63
C SER A 54 8.30 -7.28 11.10
N ILE A 55 7.69 -8.23 11.80
CA ILE A 55 6.35 -8.72 11.53
C ILE A 55 5.42 -8.25 12.65
N HIS A 56 4.30 -7.67 12.26
CA HIS A 56 3.21 -7.21 13.13
C HIS A 56 1.91 -7.94 12.76
N TYR A 57 0.84 -7.70 13.50
CA TYR A 57 -0.48 -8.20 13.09
C TYR A 57 -0.88 -7.61 11.73
N ASN A 58 -1.19 -8.48 10.77
CA ASN A 58 -1.57 -8.18 9.38
C ASN A 58 -0.54 -7.43 8.52
N TYR A 59 0.63 -7.05 9.04
CA TYR A 59 1.61 -6.27 8.29
C TYR A 59 3.04 -6.70 8.59
N SER A 60 3.90 -6.57 7.59
CA SER A 60 5.34 -6.50 7.75
C SER A 60 5.78 -5.04 7.72
N MET A 61 6.83 -4.71 8.47
CA MET A 61 7.46 -3.39 8.45
C MET A 61 8.93 -3.56 8.06
N ARG A 62 9.33 -2.89 6.98
CA ARG A 62 10.72 -2.76 6.54
C ARG A 62 11.19 -1.33 6.78
N ILE A 63 12.38 -1.16 7.35
CA ILE A 63 13.03 0.13 7.56
C ILE A 63 14.41 0.10 6.90
N GLN A 64 14.70 1.09 6.06
CA GLN A 64 15.97 1.24 5.36
C GLN A 64 16.49 2.66 5.52
N ARG A 65 17.77 2.81 5.88
CA ARG A 65 18.45 4.11 5.93
C ARG A 65 19.17 4.41 4.61
N ASN A 66 19.59 5.68 4.50
CA ASN A 66 20.34 6.22 3.37
C ASN A 66 19.61 6.03 2.03
N GLN A 67 18.28 6.09 2.06
CA GLN A 67 17.42 6.02 0.89
C GLN A 67 17.24 7.41 0.30
N SER A 68 17.16 7.48 -1.02
CA SER A 68 16.74 8.68 -1.73
C SER A 68 15.24 8.90 -1.59
N GLN A 69 14.78 10.13 -1.82
CA GLN A 69 13.36 10.45 -1.84
C GLN A 69 12.64 9.58 -2.91
N PRO A 70 11.57 8.84 -2.54
CA PRO A 70 10.95 7.87 -3.45
C PRO A 70 10.17 8.52 -4.60
N VAL A 71 9.74 9.77 -4.42
CA VAL A 71 8.96 10.53 -5.42
C VAL A 71 9.49 11.96 -5.46
N PRO A 72 9.80 12.54 -6.63
CA PRO A 72 10.28 13.92 -6.73
C PRO A 72 9.28 14.93 -6.13
N SER A 73 9.81 15.98 -5.52
CA SER A 73 9.00 16.99 -4.82
C SER A 73 8.01 17.73 -5.73
N GLU A 74 8.30 17.78 -7.03
CA GLU A 74 7.49 18.41 -8.08
C GLU A 74 6.21 17.63 -8.40
N HIS A 75 6.05 16.40 -7.93
CA HIS A 75 4.77 15.70 -8.07
C HIS A 75 3.75 16.17 -7.01
N PHE A 76 4.22 16.79 -5.91
CA PHE A 76 3.36 17.32 -4.85
C PHE A 76 2.95 18.77 -5.15
N ASN A 77 2.06 18.93 -6.13
CA ASN A 77 1.67 20.25 -6.65
C ASN A 77 0.45 20.86 -5.96
N ASN A 78 -0.38 20.05 -5.33
CA ASN A 78 -1.62 20.52 -4.72
C ASN A 78 -1.37 20.94 -3.28
N LYS A 79 -1.12 22.23 -3.06
CA LYS A 79 -1.21 22.81 -1.72
C LYS A 79 -2.67 22.82 -1.31
N VAL A 80 -2.96 22.32 -0.11
CA VAL A 80 -4.32 22.29 0.43
C VAL A 80 -4.33 22.99 1.78
N ASP A 81 -5.36 23.77 2.02
CA ASP A 81 -5.67 24.35 3.33
C ASP A 81 -6.90 23.60 3.90
N GLY A 82 -6.81 23.06 5.12
CA GLY A 82 -7.87 22.29 5.78
C GLY A 82 -7.94 20.78 5.49
N ARG A 83 -8.85 20.36 4.61
CA ARG A 83 -9.20 18.94 4.38
C ARG A 83 -9.15 18.60 2.91
N TYR A 84 -8.51 17.48 2.56
CA TYR A 84 -8.52 16.93 1.19
C TYR A 84 -9.11 15.53 1.18
N LEU A 85 -10.07 15.31 0.29
CA LEU A 85 -10.70 14.01 0.08
C LEU A 85 -10.16 13.38 -1.20
N ALA A 86 -9.54 12.21 -1.08
CA ALA A 86 -9.02 11.44 -2.19
C ALA A 86 -9.83 10.15 -2.34
N ARG A 87 -10.32 9.90 -3.55
CA ARG A 87 -10.89 8.60 -3.95
C ARG A 87 -9.86 7.88 -4.82
N PRO A 88 -9.26 6.80 -4.32
CA PRO A 88 -8.25 6.08 -5.07
C PRO A 88 -8.80 5.59 -6.42
N GLN A 89 -8.00 5.78 -7.48
CA GLN A 89 -8.30 5.25 -8.81
C GLN A 89 -7.82 3.80 -9.00
N PHE A 90 -7.39 3.19 -7.90
CA PHE A 90 -6.93 1.81 -7.81
C PHE A 90 -7.54 1.15 -6.58
N SER A 91 -7.76 -0.16 -6.65
CA SER A 91 -8.27 -0.95 -5.54
C SER A 91 -7.13 -1.40 -4.64
N PHE A 92 -7.26 -1.19 -3.33
CA PHE A 92 -6.38 -1.76 -2.33
C PHE A 92 -7.13 -1.99 -1.02
N SER A 93 -6.48 -2.68 -0.08
CA SER A 93 -7.05 -2.96 1.25
C SER A 93 -6.18 -2.39 2.37
N TYR A 94 -6.82 -2.04 3.48
CA TYR A 94 -6.19 -1.58 4.71
C TYR A 94 -6.72 -2.41 5.88
N TYR A 95 -5.85 -3.17 6.55
CA TYR A 95 -6.24 -4.17 7.58
C TYR A 95 -7.29 -5.18 7.06
N GLY A 96 -7.20 -5.56 5.79
CA GLY A 96 -8.14 -6.50 5.15
C GLY A 96 -9.42 -5.86 4.60
N SER A 97 -9.79 -4.67 5.05
CA SER A 97 -10.96 -3.94 4.53
C SER A 97 -10.64 -3.19 3.24
N HIS A 98 -11.59 -3.14 2.31
CA HIS A 98 -11.42 -2.45 1.03
C HIS A 98 -11.51 -0.93 1.22
N VAL A 99 -10.53 -0.18 0.69
CA VAL A 99 -10.50 1.28 0.84
C VAL A 99 -11.29 1.94 -0.28
N GLN A 100 -12.27 2.76 0.08
CA GLN A 100 -13.06 3.56 -0.85
C GLN A 100 -12.59 5.02 -0.86
N GLU A 101 -12.16 5.54 0.28
CA GLU A 101 -11.86 6.95 0.45
C GLU A 101 -10.75 7.19 1.47
N ILE A 102 -9.95 8.23 1.22
CA ILE A 102 -8.84 8.65 2.07
C ILE A 102 -8.98 10.14 2.32
N GLU A 103 -8.91 10.54 3.59
CA GLU A 103 -9.08 11.91 3.99
C GLU A 103 -7.81 12.44 4.67
N PHE A 104 -7.23 13.49 4.08
CA PHE A 104 -6.03 14.14 4.60
C PHE A 104 -6.41 15.39 5.40
N PHE A 105 -6.02 15.42 6.67
CA PHE A 105 -6.20 16.58 7.54
C PHE A 105 -4.93 17.40 7.68
N GLU A 106 -5.13 18.70 7.87
CA GLU A 106 -4.12 19.67 8.29
C GLU A 106 -3.42 19.26 9.59
N TYR A 107 -4.17 18.74 10.58
CA TYR A 107 -3.65 18.23 11.87
C TYR A 107 -3.00 16.83 11.77
N HIS A 108 -2.40 16.53 10.61
CA HIS A 108 -1.49 15.41 10.31
C HIS A 108 -2.04 14.00 10.26
N LYS A 109 -3.31 13.82 10.60
CA LYS A 109 -3.98 12.52 10.48
C LYS A 109 -4.40 12.28 9.03
N ILE A 110 -4.25 11.03 8.60
CA ILE A 110 -4.88 10.55 7.37
C ILE A 110 -5.90 9.50 7.81
N TYR A 111 -7.18 9.74 7.55
CA TYR A 111 -8.22 8.78 7.83
C TYR A 111 -8.48 7.92 6.60
N VAL A 112 -8.65 6.61 6.85
CA VAL A 112 -8.92 5.61 5.82
C VAL A 112 -10.33 5.10 6.01
N TYR A 113 -11.11 5.08 4.93
CA TYR A 113 -12.53 4.75 4.94
C TYR A 113 -12.85 3.62 3.96
N GLU A 114 -13.75 2.74 4.42
CA GLU A 114 -14.62 1.94 3.57
C GLU A 114 -15.98 2.65 3.56
N GLU A 115 -17.03 2.08 4.19
CA GLU A 115 -18.28 2.78 4.51
C GLU A 115 -18.16 3.62 5.78
N SER A 116 -17.27 3.20 6.69
CA SER A 116 -16.93 3.92 7.91
C SER A 116 -15.41 3.94 8.10
N ARG A 117 -14.93 4.72 9.09
CA ARG A 117 -13.49 4.84 9.34
C ARG A 117 -12.91 3.51 9.80
N ILE A 118 -12.02 2.93 8.99
CA ILE A 118 -11.33 1.67 9.24
C ILE A 118 -9.90 1.88 9.74
N GLY A 119 -9.36 3.10 9.66
CA GLY A 119 -7.97 3.33 10.00
C GLY A 119 -7.55 4.79 10.17
N ILE A 120 -6.36 4.94 10.76
CA ILE A 120 -5.64 6.22 10.86
C ILE A 120 -4.18 5.97 10.54
N ILE A 121 -3.61 6.74 9.61
CA ILE A 121 -2.19 6.79 9.33
C ILE A 121 -1.66 8.11 9.89
N ASP A 122 -0.72 8.02 10.82
CA ASP A 122 -0.09 9.17 11.46
C ASP A 122 1.38 9.26 11.04
N ASN A 123 1.81 10.43 10.59
CA ASN A 123 3.20 10.70 10.24
C ASN A 123 3.49 12.19 10.46
N TYR A 124 3.96 12.53 11.67
CA TYR A 124 4.06 13.91 12.11
C TYR A 124 5.07 14.14 13.24
N ILE A 125 5.31 15.42 13.52
CA ILE A 125 6.16 15.87 14.62
C ILE A 125 5.30 16.64 15.61
N LYS A 126 5.34 16.28 16.90
CA LYS A 126 4.60 16.97 17.96
C LYS A 126 5.15 18.36 18.22
N ASN A 127 4.27 19.26 18.66
CA ASN A 127 4.60 20.63 19.09
C ASN A 127 5.35 21.45 18.01
N TYR A 128 5.01 21.23 16.75
CA TYR A 128 5.46 22.07 15.63
C TYR A 128 4.72 23.42 15.68
N LYS A 129 5.31 24.46 15.09
CA LYS A 129 4.75 25.82 15.04
C LYS A 129 3.80 26.01 13.86
N LYS A 130 4.21 25.53 12.69
CA LYS A 130 3.45 25.61 11.43
C LYS A 130 3.69 24.36 10.60
N SER A 131 2.66 23.86 9.93
CA SER A 131 2.78 22.78 8.96
C SER A 131 2.25 23.21 7.62
N GLU A 132 2.96 22.87 6.56
CA GLU A 132 2.50 22.97 5.18
C GLU A 132 2.38 21.55 4.64
N TYR A 133 1.26 21.22 4.00
CA TYR A 133 1.11 19.91 3.38
C TYR A 133 0.67 20.03 1.93
N ARG A 134 1.20 19.12 1.11
CA ARG A 134 0.94 19.05 -0.32
C ARG A 134 0.53 17.63 -0.68
N ILE A 135 -0.45 17.50 -1.55
CA ILE A 135 -1.05 16.23 -1.94
C ILE A 135 -0.52 15.78 -3.30
N LEU A 136 -0.28 14.48 -3.39
CA LEU A 136 -0.10 13.71 -4.59
C LEU A 136 -1.34 12.83 -4.77
N ASN A 137 -2.02 12.92 -5.91
CA ASN A 137 -3.20 12.12 -6.21
C ASN A 137 -3.20 11.72 -7.68
N GLU A 138 -2.37 10.73 -7.99
CA GLU A 138 -2.20 10.18 -9.33
C GLU A 138 -2.94 8.83 -9.46
N THR A 139 -3.11 8.36 -10.70
CA THR A 139 -3.84 7.12 -11.02
C THR A 139 -3.24 5.87 -10.38
N LYS A 140 -1.95 5.88 -10.07
CA LYS A 140 -1.21 4.74 -9.50
C LYS A 140 -0.47 5.08 -8.21
N LEU A 141 -0.75 6.24 -7.60
CA LEU A 141 -0.06 6.65 -6.39
C LEU A 141 -0.80 7.79 -5.70
N ILE A 142 -1.00 7.67 -4.40
CA ILE A 142 -1.54 8.75 -3.57
C ILE A 142 -0.52 9.05 -2.48
N GLY A 143 -0.38 10.31 -2.10
CA GLY A 143 0.53 10.68 -1.03
C GLY A 143 0.31 12.07 -0.48
N VAL A 144 0.98 12.32 0.63
CA VAL A 144 1.06 13.64 1.25
C VAL A 144 2.48 13.90 1.68
N LYS A 145 2.99 15.07 1.30
CA LYS A 145 4.26 15.61 1.77
C LYS A 145 3.96 16.71 2.78
N ARG A 146 4.42 16.54 4.02
CA ARG A 146 4.28 17.53 5.10
C ARG A 146 5.62 18.16 5.43
N THR A 147 5.64 19.48 5.55
CA THR A 147 6.81 20.23 6.00
C THR A 147 6.44 20.99 7.27
N PHE A 148 7.16 20.73 8.34
CA PHE A 148 6.96 21.27 9.67
C PHE A 148 8.01 22.33 9.97
N SER A 149 7.59 23.50 10.42
CA SER A 149 8.43 24.50 11.08
C SER A 149 8.44 24.21 12.58
N ILE A 150 9.62 24.04 13.15
CA ILE A 150 9.80 23.62 14.55
C ILE A 150 10.85 24.53 15.21
N ASN A 151 10.62 24.92 16.46
CA ASN A 151 11.63 25.61 17.24
C ASN A 151 12.54 24.60 17.95
N VAL A 152 13.83 24.66 17.64
CA VAL A 152 14.89 23.88 18.27
C VAL A 152 15.91 24.86 18.81
N ASN A 153 16.09 24.89 20.14
CA ASN A 153 17.05 25.75 20.83
C ASN A 153 16.95 27.25 20.45
N GLY A 154 15.75 27.75 20.19
CA GLY A 154 15.51 29.14 19.80
C GLY A 154 15.55 29.40 18.29
N ALA A 155 16.01 28.44 17.49
CA ALA A 155 16.04 28.55 16.03
C ALA A 155 14.85 27.83 15.37
N GLU A 156 14.26 28.44 14.34
CA GLU A 156 13.23 27.79 13.54
C GLU A 156 13.89 26.91 12.45
N VAL A 157 13.66 25.61 12.53
CA VAL A 157 14.16 24.61 11.58
C VAL A 157 13.00 23.94 10.86
N ARG A 158 13.25 23.44 9.65
CA ARG A 158 12.25 22.72 8.85
C ARG A 158 12.53 21.23 8.89
N ALA A 159 11.46 20.44 8.97
CA ALA A 159 11.49 18.98 8.86
C ALA A 159 10.42 18.52 7.87
N THR A 160 10.70 17.51 7.07
CA THR A 160 9.78 17.04 6.04
C THR A 160 9.49 15.55 6.21
N MET A 161 8.21 15.18 6.16
CA MET A 161 7.77 13.79 6.22
C MET A 161 6.78 13.53 5.10
N THR A 162 7.01 12.46 4.36
CA THR A 162 6.18 12.05 3.22
C THR A 162 5.50 10.72 3.55
N THR A 163 4.21 10.62 3.24
CA THR A 163 3.46 9.36 3.26
C THR A 163 2.99 9.05 1.86
N LEU A 164 3.20 7.81 1.39
CA LEU A 164 2.75 7.31 0.09
C LEU A 164 1.89 6.06 0.29
N ILE A 165 0.88 5.90 -0.56
CA ILE A 165 -0.05 4.78 -0.60
C ILE A 165 -0.05 4.24 -2.03
N HIS A 166 0.41 3.00 -2.18
CA HIS A 166 0.62 2.35 -3.47
C HIS A 166 -0.59 1.47 -3.86
N PRO A 167 -0.74 1.11 -5.14
CA PRO A 167 -1.81 0.24 -5.62
C PRO A 167 -1.80 -1.16 -4.99
N SER A 168 -0.64 -1.64 -4.57
CA SER A 168 -0.51 -2.91 -3.84
C SER A 168 -1.07 -2.85 -2.41
N GLY A 169 -1.48 -1.69 -1.92
CA GLY A 169 -1.79 -1.46 -0.50
C GLY A 169 -0.56 -1.22 0.37
N LYS A 170 0.65 -1.24 -0.20
CA LYS A 170 1.87 -0.84 0.49
C LYS A 170 1.77 0.63 0.92
N ILE A 171 2.17 0.92 2.16
CA ILE A 171 2.24 2.28 2.69
C ILE A 171 3.70 2.59 2.99
N SER A 172 4.19 3.73 2.51
CA SER A 172 5.57 4.15 2.74
C SER A 172 5.64 5.46 3.50
N PHE A 173 6.51 5.54 4.51
CA PHE A 173 6.94 6.79 5.11
C PHE A 173 8.36 7.11 4.71
N TYR A 174 8.60 8.34 4.27
CA TYR A 174 9.94 8.84 4.02
C TYR A 174 10.19 10.08 4.87
N TYR A 175 11.36 10.11 5.50
CA TYR A 175 11.77 11.18 6.40
C TYR A 175 12.90 11.98 5.75
N ASP A 176 12.67 13.27 5.59
CA ASP A 176 13.58 14.18 4.90
C ASP A 176 13.87 15.39 5.78
N ASN A 177 15.13 15.81 5.83
CA ASN A 177 15.56 16.96 6.63
C ASN A 177 15.06 16.93 8.09
N ILE A 178 15.02 15.78 8.76
CA ILE A 178 14.69 15.66 10.19
C ILE A 178 15.90 16.12 11.04
N PRO A 179 15.81 17.23 11.78
CA PRO A 179 16.88 17.71 12.65
C PRO A 179 17.17 16.71 13.77
N THR A 180 18.45 16.47 14.04
CA THR A 180 18.92 15.48 15.03
C THR A 180 18.64 15.87 16.48
N GLU A 181 18.44 17.16 16.72
CA GLU A 181 18.20 17.79 18.02
C GLU A 181 16.74 17.63 18.48
N ILE A 182 15.84 17.21 17.59
CA ILE A 182 14.46 16.95 17.97
C ILE A 182 14.41 15.74 18.91
N ALA A 183 13.85 15.95 20.10
CA ALA A 183 13.64 14.87 21.06
C ALA A 183 12.82 13.73 20.42
N LYS A 184 13.30 12.49 20.59
CA LYS A 184 12.65 11.28 20.06
C LYS A 184 11.17 11.16 20.42
N THR A 185 10.77 11.67 21.59
CA THR A 185 9.38 11.68 22.08
C THR A 185 8.44 12.56 21.24
N LYS A 186 8.98 13.48 20.44
CA LYS A 186 8.22 14.34 19.53
C LYS A 186 8.00 13.71 18.15
N LEU A 187 8.78 12.69 17.78
CA LEU A 187 8.70 12.05 16.47
C LEU A 187 7.68 10.92 16.53
N GLU A 188 6.59 11.02 15.77
CA GLU A 188 5.53 10.01 15.77
C GLU A 188 5.17 9.58 14.34
N SER A 189 5.27 8.29 14.07
CA SER A 189 4.80 7.70 12.83
C SER A 189 4.21 6.32 13.12
N LYS A 190 2.97 6.09 12.70
CA LYS A 190 2.26 4.85 13.01
C LYS A 190 1.11 4.56 12.06
N LEU A 191 0.77 3.27 11.97
CA LEU A 191 -0.46 2.77 11.36
C LEU A 191 -1.42 2.30 12.45
N ASN A 192 -2.66 2.77 12.40
CA ASN A 192 -3.73 2.33 13.29
C ASN A 192 -4.82 1.63 12.48
N GLY A 193 -5.16 0.40 12.85
CA GLY A 193 -6.33 -0.32 12.34
C GLY A 193 -7.49 -0.23 13.34
N LEU A 194 -8.70 0.05 12.85
CA LEU A 194 -9.95 -0.09 13.60
C LEU A 194 -10.63 -1.39 13.17
N ILE A 195 -10.56 -2.39 14.02
CA ILE A 195 -11.02 -3.76 13.73
C ILE A 195 -12.35 -3.98 14.44
N ARG A 196 -13.37 -4.41 13.69
CA ARG A 196 -14.71 -4.72 14.23
C ARG A 196 -14.70 -6.05 14.97
N CYS A 197 -15.15 -6.06 16.22
CA CYS A 197 -15.36 -7.23 17.07
C CYS A 197 -16.84 -7.31 17.49
N GLU A 198 -17.30 -8.46 17.98
CA GLU A 198 -18.69 -8.64 18.47
C GLU A 198 -19.08 -7.62 19.58
N GLY A 199 -18.11 -7.19 20.39
CA GLY A 199 -18.30 -6.19 21.45
C GLY A 199 -17.95 -4.73 21.10
N GLY A 200 -17.68 -4.41 19.83
CA GLY A 200 -17.34 -3.05 19.40
C GLY A 200 -16.11 -2.97 18.50
N HIS A 201 -15.25 -1.96 18.70
CA HIS A 201 -14.04 -1.80 17.89
C HIS A 201 -12.77 -2.00 18.73
N THR A 202 -11.87 -2.84 18.23
CA THR A 202 -10.50 -2.99 18.72
C THR A 202 -9.56 -2.14 17.89
N LYS A 203 -8.61 -1.45 18.54
CA LYS A 203 -7.54 -0.73 17.86
C LYS A 203 -6.26 -1.56 17.88
N HIS A 204 -5.60 -1.64 16.72
CA HIS A 204 -4.23 -2.15 16.59
C HIS A 204 -3.32 -1.03 16.12
N GLU A 205 -2.11 -0.94 16.69
CA GLU A 205 -1.14 0.11 16.37
C GLU A 205 0.19 -0.52 15.95
N ILE A 206 0.77 -0.03 14.85
CA ILE A 206 2.14 -0.32 14.44
C ILE A 206 2.90 0.99 14.45
N SER A 207 3.82 1.15 15.40
CA SER A 207 4.61 2.36 15.58
C SER A 207 6.01 2.20 15.01
N VAL A 208 6.47 3.18 14.24
CA VAL A 208 7.88 3.26 13.80
C VAL A 208 8.72 3.63 15.02
N PRO A 209 9.75 2.86 15.38
CA PRO A 209 10.57 3.20 16.53
C PRO A 209 11.30 4.53 16.29
N ALA A 210 11.17 5.48 17.22
CA ALA A 210 11.65 6.86 17.05
C ALA A 210 13.15 6.97 16.69
N LYS A 211 13.97 5.96 17.03
CA LYS A 211 15.39 5.91 16.62
C LYS A 211 15.60 5.85 15.11
N TRP A 212 14.60 5.39 14.35
CA TRP A 212 14.61 5.27 12.90
C TRP A 212 14.05 6.49 12.17
N ILE A 213 13.30 7.36 12.87
CA ILE A 213 12.73 8.58 12.29
C ILE A 213 13.84 9.63 12.16
N LYS A 214 14.61 9.54 11.07
CA LYS A 214 15.77 10.37 10.74
C LYS A 214 15.81 10.62 9.24
N SER A 215 16.48 11.70 8.82
CA SER A 215 16.67 12.02 7.40
C SER A 215 17.23 10.84 6.61
N GLY A 216 16.67 10.61 5.41
CA GLY A 216 17.09 9.53 4.51
C GLY A 216 16.61 8.14 4.94
N THR A 217 15.64 8.04 5.85
CA THR A 217 15.02 6.76 6.21
C THR A 217 13.71 6.56 5.44
N LEU A 218 13.57 5.39 4.83
CA LEU A 218 12.33 4.87 4.26
C LEU A 218 11.77 3.77 5.17
N VAL A 219 10.49 3.85 5.47
CA VAL A 219 9.72 2.81 6.15
C VAL A 219 8.65 2.32 5.18
N GLU A 220 8.51 1.02 5.01
CA GLU A 220 7.49 0.39 4.20
C GLU A 220 6.67 -0.59 5.02
N PHE A 221 5.36 -0.43 4.98
CA PHE A 221 4.40 -1.37 5.54
C PHE A 221 3.71 -2.12 4.41
N GLU A 222 3.72 -3.44 4.51
CA GLU A 222 3.06 -4.28 3.52
C GLU A 222 2.19 -5.31 4.20
N ALA A 223 0.95 -5.43 3.74
CA ALA A 223 -0.01 -6.39 4.27
C ALA A 223 0.53 -7.81 4.11
N ILE A 224 0.45 -8.60 5.18
CA ILE A 224 0.76 -10.02 5.15
C ILE A 224 -0.53 -10.74 4.75
N GLY A 225 -0.51 -11.38 3.60
CA GLY A 225 -1.68 -12.11 3.16
C GLY A 225 -1.97 -13.35 4.02
N GLU A 226 -3.25 -13.61 4.20
CA GLU A 226 -3.76 -14.67 5.09
C GLU A 226 -3.52 -16.07 4.52
N ILE A 227 -3.38 -16.19 3.20
CA ILE A 227 -3.29 -17.48 2.53
C ILE A 227 -1.93 -18.12 2.83
N CYS A 228 -0.83 -17.38 2.68
CA CYS A 228 0.48 -17.94 3.00
C CYS A 228 0.63 -18.18 4.50
N SER A 229 0.10 -17.30 5.35
CA SER A 229 0.30 -17.37 6.80
C SER A 229 -0.35 -18.59 7.47
N GLN A 230 -1.29 -19.27 6.81
CA GLN A 230 -1.88 -20.53 7.30
C GLN A 230 -0.91 -21.72 7.30
N TYR A 231 0.19 -21.64 6.53
CA TYR A 231 1.17 -22.72 6.42
C TYR A 231 2.28 -22.56 7.44
N ASN A 232 2.40 -23.54 8.34
CA ASN A 232 3.31 -23.53 9.48
C ASN A 232 4.62 -24.32 9.25
N THR A 233 4.83 -24.87 8.06
CA THR A 233 6.09 -25.55 7.69
C THR A 233 6.67 -24.98 6.40
N SER A 234 7.99 -25.07 6.26
CA SER A 234 8.68 -24.60 5.05
C SER A 234 8.19 -25.30 3.78
N GLU A 235 7.97 -26.62 3.86
CA GLU A 235 7.49 -27.43 2.73
C GLU A 235 6.08 -27.04 2.29
N THR A 236 5.15 -26.90 3.25
CA THR A 236 3.76 -26.55 2.93
C THR A 236 3.66 -25.12 2.42
N CYS A 237 4.48 -24.22 2.96
CA CYS A 237 4.59 -22.84 2.50
C CYS A 237 5.07 -22.74 1.05
N GLN A 238 6.14 -23.46 0.68
CA GLN A 238 6.67 -23.42 -0.68
C GLN A 238 5.66 -23.99 -1.69
N ARG A 239 4.95 -25.05 -1.33
CA ARG A 239 3.91 -25.67 -2.18
C ARG A 239 2.65 -24.81 -2.33
N ALA A 240 2.44 -23.83 -1.46
CA ALA A 240 1.28 -22.95 -1.50
C ALA A 240 1.35 -21.87 -2.58
N THR A 241 2.52 -21.68 -3.19
CA THR A 241 2.70 -20.72 -4.28
C THR A 241 1.81 -21.06 -5.47
N THR A 242 1.09 -20.06 -5.96
CA THR A 242 0.24 -20.13 -7.16
C THR A 242 0.70 -19.11 -8.19
N LEU A 243 0.07 -19.10 -9.38
CA LEU A 243 0.38 -18.12 -10.43
C LEU A 243 0.13 -16.66 -10.00
N SER A 244 -0.76 -16.43 -9.04
CA SER A 244 -1.14 -15.08 -8.58
C SER A 244 -0.53 -14.70 -7.23
N MET A 245 0.09 -15.64 -6.52
CA MET A 245 0.55 -15.46 -5.15
C MET A 245 1.80 -16.28 -4.90
N THR A 246 2.87 -15.62 -4.48
CA THR A 246 4.11 -16.33 -4.09
C THR A 246 4.21 -16.42 -2.59
N CYS A 247 4.24 -17.64 -2.07
CA CYS A 247 4.48 -17.92 -0.66
C CYS A 247 5.94 -18.34 -0.46
N PHE A 248 6.62 -17.75 0.51
CA PHE A 248 7.98 -18.14 0.86
C PHE A 248 8.15 -18.28 2.36
N TRP A 249 9.02 -19.20 2.75
CA TRP A 249 9.27 -19.51 4.15
C TRP A 249 10.32 -18.58 4.74
N CYS A 250 9.93 -17.82 5.75
CA CYS A 250 10.87 -17.00 6.52
C CYS A 250 11.55 -17.82 7.61
N LYS A 251 12.81 -18.23 7.39
CA LYS A 251 13.53 -19.12 8.32
C LYS A 251 13.66 -18.52 9.71
N LYS A 252 14.05 -17.24 9.81
CA LYS A 252 14.19 -16.53 11.09
C LYS A 252 12.83 -16.30 11.78
N GLY A 253 11.82 -15.91 11.02
CA GLY A 253 10.46 -15.70 11.54
C GLY A 253 9.68 -16.98 11.84
N LYS A 254 10.15 -18.13 11.35
CA LYS A 254 9.47 -19.44 11.37
C LYS A 254 8.01 -19.32 10.90
N LYS A 255 7.79 -18.53 9.85
CA LYS A 255 6.47 -18.21 9.31
C LYS A 255 6.51 -18.19 7.79
N CYS A 256 5.40 -18.57 7.19
CA CYS A 256 5.18 -18.40 5.77
C CYS A 256 4.64 -16.99 5.49
N ILE A 257 5.22 -16.31 4.50
CA ILE A 257 4.86 -14.93 4.17
C ILE A 257 4.52 -14.85 2.69
N GLU A 258 3.55 -14.01 2.39
CA GLU A 258 3.14 -13.69 1.03
C GLU A 258 4.01 -12.60 0.42
N SER A 259 4.36 -12.79 -0.84
CA SER A 259 5.14 -11.85 -1.64
C SER A 259 4.48 -11.62 -2.98
N ASN A 260 3.52 -10.70 -3.01
CA ASN A 260 2.80 -10.36 -4.24
C ASN A 260 3.53 -9.34 -5.11
N ASP A 261 4.49 -8.61 -4.54
CA ASP A 261 5.31 -7.67 -5.28
C ASP A 261 6.56 -8.37 -5.81
N GLN A 262 6.59 -8.62 -7.13
CA GLN A 262 7.74 -9.22 -7.82
C GLN A 262 9.02 -8.41 -7.65
N ASN A 263 8.92 -7.08 -7.49
CA ASN A 263 10.09 -6.21 -7.35
C ASN A 263 10.72 -6.31 -5.96
N THR A 264 9.92 -6.60 -4.93
CA THR A 264 10.40 -6.77 -3.55
C THR A 264 10.52 -8.22 -3.13
N HIS A 265 10.15 -9.18 -3.99
CA HIS A 265 10.21 -10.60 -3.71
C HIS A 265 11.62 -11.07 -3.34
N GLY A 266 12.62 -10.73 -4.16
CA GLY A 266 14.02 -11.07 -3.86
C GLY A 266 14.51 -10.46 -2.55
N LEU A 267 14.14 -9.20 -2.27
CA LEU A 267 14.47 -8.53 -1.01
C LEU A 267 13.84 -9.25 0.18
N LYS A 268 12.54 -9.57 0.11
CA LYS A 268 11.83 -10.29 1.17
C LYS A 268 12.38 -11.69 1.42
N VAL A 269 12.73 -12.41 0.36
CA VAL A 269 13.38 -13.72 0.48
C VAL A 269 14.70 -13.54 1.22
N ASN A 270 15.55 -12.60 0.79
CA ASN A 270 16.86 -12.32 1.41
C ASN A 270 16.75 -11.84 2.88
N ASP A 271 15.72 -11.06 3.20
CA ASP A 271 15.45 -10.61 4.57
C ASP A 271 15.11 -11.77 5.52
N CYS A 272 14.73 -12.91 4.94
CA CYS A 272 14.16 -14.04 5.65
C CYS A 272 14.97 -15.33 5.49
N SER A 273 15.84 -15.41 4.49
CA SER A 273 16.85 -16.44 4.28
C SER A 273 18.15 -15.97 4.92
N VAL A 274 18.64 -16.73 5.90
CA VAL A 274 20.05 -16.60 6.28
C VAL A 274 20.85 -17.26 5.19
N GLU A 275 21.67 -16.50 4.47
CA GLU A 275 23.00 -16.97 4.12
C GLU A 275 24.03 -16.04 4.76
N LYS A 276 25.01 -16.68 5.40
CA LYS A 276 26.19 -16.04 5.95
C LYS A 276 26.94 -15.32 4.83
N SER A 277 27.32 -14.06 5.02
CA SER A 277 28.56 -13.56 4.42
C SER A 277 29.72 -13.88 5.37
N ASP A 278 30.13 -15.15 5.40
CA ASP A 278 31.53 -15.47 5.69
C ASP A 278 32.31 -15.18 4.40
N VAL A 279 32.66 -13.92 4.13
CA VAL A 279 33.77 -13.54 3.24
C VAL A 279 34.41 -12.27 3.78
N ASN A 280 35.39 -12.46 4.67
CA ASN A 280 36.62 -11.68 4.52
C ASN A 280 37.27 -12.12 3.20
N ASP A 281 37.91 -11.17 2.53
CA ASP A 281 38.57 -11.24 1.22
C ASP A 281 37.68 -11.07 -0.02
N LEU A 282 37.42 -9.81 -0.37
CA LEU A 282 37.85 -9.34 -1.69
C LEU A 282 38.13 -7.84 -1.65
N ASN A 283 39.30 -7.52 -1.10
CA ASN A 283 40.02 -6.32 -1.46
C ASN A 283 40.50 -6.53 -2.91
N SER A 284 39.67 -6.13 -3.88
CA SER A 284 40.10 -5.95 -5.27
C SER A 284 39.43 -4.69 -5.79
N SER A 285 40.17 -3.60 -5.73
CA SER A 285 39.99 -2.43 -6.58
C SER A 285 39.92 -2.88 -8.04
N THR A 286 38.73 -3.01 -8.60
CA THR A 286 38.56 -3.09 -10.05
C THR A 286 38.43 -1.67 -10.59
N THR A 287 39.53 -1.16 -11.10
CA THR A 287 39.62 0.08 -11.88
C THR A 287 38.56 0.06 -12.98
N MET A 288 37.62 1.01 -12.94
CA MET A 288 36.73 1.29 -14.08
C MET A 288 37.60 1.77 -15.24
N LYS A 289 37.78 0.93 -16.27
CA LYS A 289 38.24 1.40 -17.58
C LYS A 289 37.12 2.22 -18.20
N HIS A 290 37.33 3.53 -18.23
CA HIS A 290 36.60 4.45 -19.07
C HIS A 290 36.92 4.10 -20.54
N SER A 291 35.90 3.74 -21.32
CA SER A 291 35.99 3.77 -22.78
C SER A 291 35.04 4.86 -23.26
N GLU A 292 35.57 6.07 -23.38
CA GLU A 292 34.99 7.09 -24.24
C GLU A 292 35.04 6.57 -25.68
N THR A 293 33.94 6.66 -26.43
CA THR A 293 33.99 6.57 -27.89
C THR A 293 33.34 7.81 -28.45
N THR A 294 34.22 8.74 -28.79
CA THR A 294 33.99 10.00 -29.48
C THR A 294 33.37 9.76 -30.85
N SER A 295 32.36 10.57 -31.14
CA SER A 295 31.70 10.71 -32.43
C SER A 295 32.71 11.13 -33.52
N GLY A 296 32.76 10.41 -34.63
CA GLY A 296 33.59 10.72 -35.79
C GLY A 296 32.79 10.51 -37.09
N ILE A 297 32.33 11.61 -37.67
CA ILE A 297 31.69 11.70 -38.98
C ILE A 297 32.76 11.49 -40.07
N THR A 298 32.47 10.66 -41.09
CA THR A 298 33.03 10.86 -42.44
C THR A 298 32.07 10.34 -43.51
N GLU A 299 31.85 11.18 -44.52
CA GLU A 299 31.02 11.00 -45.72
C GLU A 299 31.69 10.14 -46.81
N VAL A 300 30.96 9.94 -47.93
CA VAL A 300 31.29 9.49 -49.31
C VAL A 300 30.66 8.12 -49.63
N GLN A 301 29.54 7.96 -50.36
CA GLN A 301 29.06 8.32 -51.73
C GLN A 301 29.34 7.28 -52.85
N VAL A 302 28.30 7.07 -53.70
CA VAL A 302 28.27 6.55 -55.11
C VAL A 302 28.17 5.00 -55.28
N SER A 303 27.35 4.35 -56.13
CA SER A 303 26.20 4.67 -57.01
C SER A 303 25.51 3.38 -57.54
N GLU A 304 24.22 3.53 -57.87
CA GLU A 304 23.37 2.88 -58.91
C GLU A 304 23.76 1.55 -59.60
N ASN A 305 22.82 0.59 -59.62
CA ASN A 305 22.09 0.21 -60.85
C ASN A 305 20.79 -0.59 -60.59
N LEU A 306 19.90 -0.45 -61.57
CA LEU A 306 18.44 -0.62 -61.63
C LEU A 306 17.97 -2.02 -62.11
N MET A 307 16.73 -2.40 -61.74
CA MET A 307 15.69 -3.25 -62.42
C MET A 307 15.23 -4.46 -61.57
N LYS A 308 13.96 -4.92 -61.56
CA LYS A 308 12.60 -4.43 -61.90
C LYS A 308 11.64 -5.60 -61.52
N THR A 309 10.46 -5.31 -60.96
CA THR A 309 9.22 -6.16 -60.88
C THR A 309 9.30 -7.51 -60.12
N THR A 310 8.36 -7.83 -59.23
CA THR A 310 7.02 -8.34 -59.57
C THR A 310 6.05 -8.17 -58.38
N GLU A 311 4.78 -7.94 -58.71
CA GLU A 311 3.61 -7.86 -57.83
C GLU A 311 3.36 -9.16 -57.05
N GLU A 312 2.87 -9.07 -55.81
CA GLU A 312 1.72 -9.85 -55.36
C GLU A 312 1.07 -9.23 -54.11
N THR A 313 -0.24 -9.07 -54.24
CA THR A 313 -1.26 -8.56 -53.33
C THR A 313 -1.44 -9.44 -52.09
N ASP A 314 -1.74 -8.84 -50.93
CA ASP A 314 -3.00 -9.20 -50.24
C ASP A 314 -3.46 -8.18 -49.19
N LYS A 315 -4.77 -7.96 -49.23
CA LYS A 315 -5.54 -6.92 -48.53
C LYS A 315 -5.90 -7.37 -47.12
N GLN A 316 -5.82 -6.46 -46.15
CA GLN A 316 -6.39 -6.65 -44.82
C GLN A 316 -7.69 -5.85 -44.67
N SER A 317 -8.78 -6.56 -44.42
CA SER A 317 -10.16 -6.06 -44.37
C SER A 317 -10.46 -5.31 -43.08
N TYR A 318 -11.03 -4.12 -43.21
CA TYR A 318 -11.76 -3.37 -42.18
C TYR A 318 -13.25 -3.74 -42.28
N MET A 319 -13.86 -4.15 -41.16
CA MET A 319 -15.32 -4.23 -41.02
C MET A 319 -15.78 -3.31 -39.91
N THR A 320 -16.40 -2.22 -40.34
CA THR A 320 -17.23 -1.30 -39.55
C THR A 320 -18.67 -1.82 -39.60
N THR A 321 -19.32 -1.99 -38.45
CA THR A 321 -20.78 -2.16 -38.41
C THR A 321 -21.41 -0.95 -37.74
N ARG A 322 -22.15 -0.20 -38.54
CA ARG A 322 -22.99 0.94 -38.19
C ARG A 322 -24.43 0.42 -38.17
N THR A 323 -25.14 0.61 -37.07
CA THR A 323 -26.60 0.50 -37.02
C THR A 323 -27.16 1.84 -36.57
N THR A 324 -28.10 2.35 -37.36
CA THR A 324 -28.81 3.62 -37.19
C THR A 324 -30.28 3.32 -36.85
N GLU A 325 -30.97 4.36 -36.35
CA GLU A 325 -32.42 4.50 -36.11
C GLU A 325 -32.92 4.02 -34.73
N GLU A 326 -33.73 4.76 -33.97
CA GLU A 326 -34.46 6.02 -34.21
C GLU A 326 -34.90 6.63 -32.87
N ASN A 327 -35.07 7.96 -32.86
CA ASN A 327 -35.59 8.76 -31.75
C ASN A 327 -37.06 8.43 -31.41
N LYS A 328 -37.41 8.42 -30.11
CA LYS A 328 -38.71 8.94 -29.65
C LYS A 328 -38.60 9.64 -28.31
N GLN A 329 -39.35 10.73 -28.26
CA GLN A 329 -39.36 11.84 -27.31
C GLN A 329 -40.28 11.55 -26.12
N ASP A 330 -39.92 12.16 -24.98
CA ASP A 330 -40.81 12.77 -23.97
C ASP A 330 -41.60 11.88 -22.98
N LYS A 331 -41.29 12.02 -21.67
CA LYS A 331 -42.20 12.61 -20.67
C LYS A 331 -41.62 12.63 -19.25
N SER A 332 -41.63 13.84 -18.70
CA SER A 332 -41.66 14.23 -17.28
C SER A 332 -42.34 13.22 -16.33
N HIS A 333 -41.72 12.98 -15.16
CA HIS A 333 -42.44 13.01 -13.87
C HIS A 333 -41.56 13.52 -12.72
N ARG A 334 -42.16 14.42 -11.95
CA ARG A 334 -41.69 15.12 -10.75
C ARG A 334 -41.87 14.26 -9.48
N TYR A 335 -40.94 14.45 -8.55
CA TYR A 335 -40.97 14.35 -7.07
C TYR A 335 -41.78 13.25 -6.38
N ILE A 336 -41.11 12.48 -5.51
CA ILE A 336 -41.49 12.35 -4.07
C ILE A 336 -40.19 12.28 -3.25
N GLY A 337 -40.03 13.21 -2.31
CA GLY A 337 -39.05 13.14 -1.22
C GLY A 337 -39.75 12.78 0.09
N THR A 338 -39.01 12.14 1.00
CA THR A 338 -39.33 11.93 2.43
C THR A 338 -38.11 11.25 3.10
N PRO A 339 -37.90 11.36 4.42
CA PRO A 339 -37.61 12.59 5.15
C PRO A 339 -36.31 12.48 5.98
N VAL A 340 -35.77 13.64 6.34
CA VAL A 340 -34.71 13.80 7.35
C VAL A 340 -35.31 13.53 8.73
N VAL A 341 -34.73 12.59 9.48
CA VAL A 341 -35.01 12.41 10.91
C VAL A 341 -33.89 13.06 11.71
N GLU A 342 -34.22 14.18 12.32
CA GLU A 342 -33.39 14.97 13.24
C GLU A 342 -33.60 14.42 14.66
N PHE A 343 -32.60 13.75 15.23
CA PHE A 343 -32.62 13.38 16.65
C PHE A 343 -32.03 14.54 17.47
N ARG A 344 -32.91 15.33 18.10
CA ARG A 344 -32.55 16.19 19.23
C ARG A 344 -32.57 15.34 20.51
N ASN A 345 -31.42 15.21 21.16
CA ASN A 345 -31.36 14.81 22.56
C ASN A 345 -31.22 16.09 23.40
N ASN A 346 -32.24 16.40 24.19
CA ASN A 346 -32.14 17.25 25.37
C ASN A 346 -32.74 16.48 26.57
N ASP A 347 -31.85 16.19 27.51
CA ASP A 347 -31.97 16.26 28.98
C ASP A 347 -33.19 15.67 29.71
N LEU A 348 -32.96 14.59 30.47
CA LEU A 348 -32.96 14.54 31.95
C LEU A 348 -32.68 13.12 32.47
#